data_AF-A0A6V7JUC3-F1
#
_entry.id   AF-A0A6V7JUC3-F1
#
_cell.length_a   1.000
_cell.length_b   1.000
_cell.length_c   1.000
_cell.angle_alpha   90.00
_cell.angle_beta   90.00
_cell.angle_gamma   90.00
#
_symmetry.space_group_name_H-M   'P 1'
#
loop_
_entity.id
_entity.type
_entity.pdbx_description
1 polymer ?
#
loop_
_entity_poly.entity_id
_entity_poly.type
_entity_poly.pdbx_seq_one_letter_code
_entity_poly.pdbx_strand_id
1 'polypeptide(L)'
;HRDAGAAGGGQSLISPGSCLEEFRTRPFIECRGLGTCNYFSTAISYWLATIEDHQMFRKPQPQTLKADHTSRVSRCAVCIRRKITEDNGNRLKPFTSNGSRYIPPPPPPVYPQPVYDVPEWERRRQQQQQQQQQGRPRPQGRVPQGQRRRGRVRRPGQGNQS
;
A
#
# COMPACT_ATOMS: atom_id res chain seq x y z
N HIS A 1 -25.90 -16.81 9.95
CA HIS A 1 -26.68 -16.63 11.19
C HIS A 1 -28.15 -16.83 10.87
N ARG A 2 -28.98 -17.13 11.88
CA ARG A 2 -30.44 -17.29 11.74
C ARG A 2 -31.13 -16.74 13.00
N ASP A 3 -32.32 -16.15 12.86
CA ASP A 3 -33.18 -15.75 14.00
C ASP A 3 -34.68 -15.92 13.68
N ALA A 4 -35.54 -14.90 13.85
CA ALA A 4 -36.98 -14.99 13.65
C ALA A 4 -37.36 -15.69 12.33
N GLY A 5 -38.27 -16.68 12.44
CA GLY A 5 -38.80 -17.43 11.31
C GLY A 5 -37.75 -18.27 10.54
N ALA A 6 -36.59 -18.56 11.14
CA ALA A 6 -35.43 -19.15 10.46
C ALA A 6 -34.93 -18.31 9.27
N ALA A 7 -35.29 -17.03 9.21
CA ALA A 7 -34.65 -16.08 8.31
C ALA A 7 -33.22 -15.80 8.77
N GLY A 8 -32.34 -15.49 7.84
CA GLY A 8 -30.96 -15.16 8.14
C GLY A 8 -30.06 -15.13 6.92
N GLY A 9 -28.84 -14.63 7.13
CA GLY A 9 -27.85 -14.45 6.07
C GLY A 9 -26.51 -15.13 6.36
N GLY A 10 -25.60 -15.00 5.41
CA GLY A 10 -24.21 -15.50 5.49
C GLY A 10 -23.22 -14.43 5.06
N GLN A 11 -21.96 -14.64 5.42
CA GLN A 11 -20.85 -13.80 5.02
C GLN A 11 -19.99 -14.55 3.99
N SER A 12 -19.46 -13.81 3.00
CA SER A 12 -18.45 -14.36 2.12
C SER A 12 -17.15 -14.62 2.90
N LEU A 13 -16.59 -15.83 2.80
CA LEU A 13 -15.37 -16.22 3.55
C LEU A 13 -14.10 -15.47 3.11
N ILE A 14 -14.14 -14.82 1.94
CA ILE A 14 -13.05 -13.94 1.48
C ILE A 14 -13.24 -12.48 1.91
N SER A 15 -14.41 -12.13 2.46
CA SER A 15 -14.70 -10.78 2.94
C SER A 15 -14.16 -10.59 4.36
N PRO A 16 -13.62 -9.41 4.69
CA PRO A 16 -13.28 -9.04 6.07
C PRO A 16 -14.43 -9.26 7.06
N GLY A 17 -15.68 -9.12 6.60
CA GLY A 17 -16.87 -9.32 7.43
C GLY A 17 -17.10 -10.76 7.91
N SER A 18 -16.31 -11.73 7.45
CA SER A 18 -16.30 -13.10 7.99
C SER A 18 -15.34 -13.28 9.18
N CYS A 19 -14.50 -12.28 9.48
CA CYS A 19 -13.45 -12.36 10.49
C CYS A 19 -13.69 -11.37 11.64
N LEU A 20 -14.59 -11.73 12.57
CA LEU A 20 -14.87 -10.92 13.75
C LEU A 20 -13.70 -10.97 14.76
N GLU A 21 -13.32 -9.82 15.29
CA GLU A 21 -12.21 -9.69 16.25
C GLU A 21 -12.51 -10.34 17.59
N GLU A 22 -13.75 -10.19 18.07
CA GLU A 22 -14.25 -10.78 19.31
C GLU A 22 -15.26 -11.87 19.01
N PHE A 23 -15.03 -13.06 19.56
CA PHE A 23 -16.00 -14.13 19.50
C PHE A 23 -17.16 -13.86 20.46
N ARG A 24 -18.39 -14.00 19.95
CA ARG A 24 -19.61 -13.98 20.76
C ARG A 24 -20.54 -15.09 20.30
N THR A 25 -21.13 -15.83 21.22
CA THR A 25 -22.15 -16.86 20.89
C THR A 25 -23.36 -16.27 20.18
N ARG A 26 -23.72 -15.01 20.50
CA ARG A 26 -24.75 -14.22 19.84
C ARG A 26 -24.22 -12.83 19.46
N PRO A 27 -23.61 -12.68 18.26
CA PRO A 27 -22.97 -11.44 17.84
C PRO A 27 -23.95 -10.41 17.23
N PHE A 28 -25.27 -10.64 17.31
CA PHE A 28 -26.28 -9.77 16.73
C PHE A 28 -27.50 -9.65 17.65
N ILE A 29 -28.27 -8.58 17.47
CA ILE A 29 -29.52 -8.28 18.17
C ILE A 29 -30.65 -8.13 17.15
N GLU A 30 -31.84 -8.62 17.46
CA GLU A 30 -33.02 -8.46 16.61
C GLU A 30 -33.81 -7.22 17.05
N CYS A 31 -34.19 -6.37 16.10
CA CYS A 31 -35.02 -5.20 16.33
C CYS A 31 -36.33 -5.29 15.53
N ARG A 32 -37.42 -4.84 16.13
CA ARG A 32 -38.76 -4.77 15.52
C ARG A 32 -39.08 -3.34 15.10
N GLY A 33 -39.99 -3.17 14.14
CA GLY A 33 -40.40 -1.86 13.61
C GLY A 33 -40.98 -0.88 14.64
N LEU A 34 -41.38 -1.36 15.82
CA LEU A 34 -41.85 -0.54 16.94
C LEU A 34 -40.70 0.06 17.79
N GLY A 35 -39.44 -0.10 17.37
CA GLY A 35 -38.27 0.44 18.07
C GLY A 35 -37.79 -0.40 19.26
N THR A 36 -38.27 -1.64 19.38
CA THR A 36 -37.83 -2.58 20.43
C THR A 36 -36.78 -3.54 19.89
N CYS A 37 -35.72 -3.78 20.66
CA CYS A 37 -34.65 -4.72 20.29
C CYS A 37 -34.41 -5.72 21.43
N ASN A 38 -34.14 -6.98 21.09
CA ASN A 38 -33.88 -8.02 22.08
C ASN A 38 -32.96 -9.13 21.54
N TYR A 39 -32.32 -9.84 22.46
CA TYR A 39 -31.62 -11.08 22.19
C TYR A 39 -32.56 -12.26 22.39
N PHE A 40 -32.99 -12.88 21.30
CA PHE A 40 -33.88 -14.03 21.38
C PHE A 40 -33.11 -15.34 21.59
N SER A 41 -33.74 -16.31 22.23
CA SER A 41 -33.16 -17.64 22.45
C SER A 41 -32.96 -18.42 21.14
N THR A 42 -33.75 -18.08 20.12
CA THR A 42 -33.75 -18.61 18.75
C THR A 42 -32.59 -18.12 17.89
N ALA A 43 -31.87 -17.09 18.34
CA ALA A 43 -30.73 -16.53 17.62
C ALA A 43 -29.57 -17.53 17.59
N ILE A 44 -29.21 -17.97 16.38
CA ILE A 44 -28.12 -18.93 16.12
C ILE A 44 -27.02 -18.26 15.29
N SER A 45 -25.79 -18.33 15.80
CA SER A 45 -24.57 -18.00 15.06
C SER A 45 -23.88 -19.26 14.54
N TYR A 46 -23.21 -19.15 13.40
CA TYR A 46 -22.45 -20.25 12.79
C TYR A 46 -21.01 -19.78 12.58
N TRP A 47 -20.07 -20.64 12.94
CA TRP A 47 -18.64 -20.37 12.88
C TRP A 47 -17.94 -21.55 12.19
N LEU A 48 -16.84 -21.28 11.48
CA LEU A 48 -16.02 -22.35 10.94
C LEU A 48 -15.37 -23.14 12.09
N ALA A 49 -15.42 -24.46 12.01
CA ALA A 49 -14.83 -25.34 13.02
C ALA A 49 -13.32 -25.55 12.77
N THR A 50 -12.55 -25.79 13.83
CA THR A 50 -11.18 -26.30 13.72
C THR A 50 -11.21 -27.77 13.32
N ILE A 51 -10.46 -28.17 12.29
CA ILE A 51 -10.36 -29.56 11.84
C ILE A 51 -8.88 -29.92 11.78
N GLU A 52 -8.52 -31.06 12.36
CA GLU A 52 -7.17 -31.63 12.27
C GLU A 52 -6.98 -32.30 10.90
N ASP A 53 -5.79 -32.18 10.30
CA ASP A 53 -5.54 -32.64 8.92
C ASP A 53 -5.89 -34.12 8.69
N HIS A 54 -5.58 -34.97 9.67
CA HIS A 54 -5.86 -36.41 9.58
C HIS A 54 -7.35 -36.76 9.76
N GLN A 55 -8.19 -35.80 10.14
CA GLN A 55 -9.63 -35.97 10.38
C GLN A 55 -10.51 -35.40 9.25
N MET A 56 -9.96 -34.69 8.26
CA MET A 56 -10.74 -34.00 7.21
C MET A 56 -11.73 -34.91 6.46
N PHE A 57 -11.37 -36.18 6.26
CA PHE A 57 -12.17 -37.17 5.53
C PHE A 57 -12.77 -38.25 6.44
N ARG A 58 -12.66 -38.09 7.76
CA ARG A 58 -13.27 -38.99 8.73
C ARG A 58 -14.63 -38.45 9.14
N LYS A 59 -15.49 -39.33 9.66
CA LYS A 59 -16.77 -38.92 10.26
C LYS A 59 -16.49 -37.91 11.39
N PRO A 60 -17.07 -36.70 11.35
CA PRO A 60 -16.90 -35.73 12.42
C PRO A 60 -17.42 -36.28 13.75
N GLN A 61 -16.64 -36.11 14.82
CA GLN A 61 -17.07 -36.44 16.19
C GLN A 61 -17.95 -35.29 16.73
N PRO A 62 -19.24 -35.53 17.03
CA PRO A 62 -20.13 -34.50 17.55
C PRO A 62 -19.70 -34.08 18.95
N GLN A 63 -19.68 -32.77 19.20
CA GLN A 63 -19.27 -32.20 20.48
C GLN A 63 -20.25 -31.09 20.89
N THR A 64 -20.55 -31.02 22.19
CA THR A 64 -21.31 -29.91 22.79
C THR A 64 -20.40 -29.18 23.76
N LEU A 65 -19.99 -27.98 23.38
CA LEU A 65 -19.10 -27.15 24.19
C LEU A 65 -19.92 -26.32 25.18
N LYS A 66 -19.65 -26.47 26.49
CA LYS A 66 -20.37 -25.77 27.56
C LYS A 66 -19.56 -24.69 28.25
N ALA A 67 -18.28 -24.94 28.52
CA ALA A 67 -17.40 -24.01 29.25
C ALA A 67 -16.47 -23.24 28.32
N ASP A 68 -15.75 -23.92 27.44
CA ASP A 68 -14.89 -23.29 26.44
C ASP A 68 -15.56 -23.33 25.06
N HIS A 69 -16.17 -22.21 24.66
CA HIS A 69 -16.83 -22.08 23.37
C HIS A 69 -15.86 -21.76 22.23
N THR A 70 -14.58 -21.53 22.52
CA THR A 70 -13.59 -21.04 21.56
C THR A 70 -12.66 -22.13 21.03
N SER A 71 -12.46 -23.23 21.78
CA SER A 71 -11.57 -24.35 21.40
C SER A 71 -11.79 -24.92 20.00
N ARG A 72 -13.03 -24.92 19.51
CA ARG A 72 -13.38 -25.43 18.17
C ARG A 72 -13.69 -24.35 17.15
N VAL A 73 -13.45 -23.07 17.45
CA VAL A 73 -13.74 -21.96 16.53
C VAL A 73 -12.47 -21.61 15.74
N SER A 74 -12.58 -21.66 14.41
CA SER A 74 -11.49 -21.32 13.50
C SER A 74 -11.06 -19.86 13.68
N ARG A 75 -9.77 -19.60 13.46
CA ARG A 75 -9.15 -18.27 13.53
C ARG A 75 -8.90 -17.75 12.13
N CYS A 76 -8.87 -16.43 11.99
CA CYS A 76 -8.71 -15.75 10.71
C CYS A 76 -7.85 -14.50 10.89
N ALA A 77 -7.33 -13.99 9.77
CA ALA A 77 -6.64 -12.71 9.70
C ALA A 77 -7.14 -11.95 8.47
N VAL A 78 -7.37 -10.66 8.62
CA VAL A 78 -7.71 -9.76 7.51
C VAL A 78 -6.42 -9.12 7.01
N CYS A 79 -6.13 -9.32 5.73
CA CYS A 79 -4.89 -8.85 5.12
C CYS A 79 -5.17 -7.84 4.00
N ILE A 80 -4.32 -6.83 3.88
CA ILE A 80 -4.30 -5.90 2.75
C ILE A 80 -3.03 -6.16 1.95
N ARG A 81 -3.16 -6.27 0.62
CA ARG A 81 -2.00 -6.41 -0.26
C ARG A 81 -1.18 -5.12 -0.24
N ARG A 82 0.12 -5.23 0.04
CA ARG A 82 1.06 -4.12 -0.11
C ARG A 82 1.15 -3.69 -1.57
N LYS A 83 0.99 -2.40 -1.85
CA LYS A 83 1.32 -1.81 -3.16
C LYS A 83 2.84 -1.70 -3.20
N ILE A 84 3.50 -2.44 -4.10
CA ILE A 84 4.92 -2.27 -4.35
C ILE A 84 5.04 -0.98 -5.15
N THR A 85 5.29 0.14 -4.47
CA THR A 85 5.81 1.34 -5.12
C THR A 85 7.32 1.19 -5.14
N GLU A 86 7.83 0.86 -6.34
CA GLU A 86 9.23 0.98 -6.76
C GLU A 86 10.25 0.09 -6.04
N ASP A 87 10.52 -1.07 -6.65
CA ASP A 87 11.87 -1.62 -6.64
C ASP A 87 12.39 -1.60 -8.10
N ASN A 88 13.44 -0.81 -8.31
CA ASN A 88 14.34 -0.77 -9.45
C ASN A 88 13.85 -1.40 -10.78
N GLY A 89 13.00 -0.66 -11.50
CA GLY A 89 12.85 -0.83 -12.95
C GLY A 89 11.76 -1.80 -13.44
N ASN A 90 11.11 -2.58 -12.57
CA ASN A 90 9.96 -3.40 -13.00
C ASN A 90 8.65 -2.83 -12.45
N ARG A 91 7.95 -2.07 -13.31
CA ARG A 91 6.61 -1.51 -13.06
C ARG A 91 5.58 -2.64 -12.91
N LEU A 92 5.47 -3.22 -11.73
CA LEU A 92 4.43 -4.18 -11.41
C LEU A 92 3.07 -3.48 -11.48
N LYS A 93 2.16 -4.02 -12.30
CA LYS A 93 0.82 -3.45 -12.49
C LYS A 93 0.09 -3.37 -11.14
N PRO A 94 -0.58 -2.26 -10.80
CA PRO A 94 -1.41 -2.19 -9.61
C PRO A 94 -2.48 -3.30 -9.67
N PHE A 95 -2.68 -3.99 -8.55
CA PHE A 95 -3.72 -5.01 -8.43
C PHE A 95 -5.09 -4.35 -8.57
N THR A 96 -5.78 -4.68 -9.66
CA THR A 96 -7.23 -4.53 -9.76
C THR A 96 -7.87 -5.69 -9.02
N SER A 97 -8.81 -5.43 -8.10
CA SER A 97 -9.68 -6.49 -7.57
C SER A 97 -10.26 -7.31 -8.72
N ASN A 98 -10.31 -8.64 -8.58
CA ASN A 98 -10.86 -9.55 -9.60
C ASN A 98 -12.17 -8.98 -10.18
N GLY A 99 -12.12 -8.43 -11.40
CA GLY A 99 -13.28 -7.92 -12.14
C GLY A 99 -13.35 -6.40 -12.43
N SER A 100 -12.57 -5.53 -11.79
CA SER A 100 -12.63 -4.08 -12.09
C SER A 100 -11.50 -3.65 -13.01
N ARG A 101 -11.78 -3.33 -14.28
CA ARG A 101 -10.79 -2.70 -15.17
C ARG A 101 -10.36 -1.36 -14.55
N TYR A 102 -9.06 -1.16 -14.34
CA TYR A 102 -8.52 0.13 -13.97
C TYR A 102 -8.80 1.13 -15.10
N ILE A 103 -9.66 2.12 -14.85
CA ILE A 103 -9.84 3.27 -15.73
C ILE A 103 -8.83 4.33 -15.24
N PRO A 104 -7.78 4.66 -16.01
CA PRO A 104 -6.89 5.74 -15.63
C PRO A 104 -7.66 7.07 -15.55
N PRO A 105 -7.29 7.98 -14.63
CA PRO A 105 -7.88 9.31 -14.61
C PRO A 105 -7.63 10.01 -15.96
N PRO A 106 -8.57 10.82 -16.45
CA PRO A 106 -8.35 11.61 -17.65
C PRO A 106 -7.14 12.52 -17.46
N PRO A 107 -6.36 12.81 -18.53
CA PRO A 107 -5.29 13.81 -18.44
C PRO A 107 -5.88 15.15 -17.98
N PRO A 108 -5.11 15.98 -17.27
CA PRO A 108 -5.56 17.31 -16.91
C PRO A 108 -5.95 18.07 -18.19
N PRO A 109 -7.01 18.90 -18.15
CA PRO A 109 -7.39 19.72 -19.29
C PRO A 109 -6.19 20.57 -19.72
N VAL A 110 -5.78 20.40 -20.98
CA VAL A 110 -4.78 21.27 -21.60
C VAL A 110 -5.49 22.57 -21.92
N TYR A 111 -5.36 23.55 -21.02
CA TYR A 111 -5.78 24.91 -21.31
C TYR A 111 -4.79 25.52 -22.32
N PRO A 112 -5.26 26.06 -23.46
CA PRO A 112 -4.39 26.83 -24.34
C PRO A 112 -3.78 27.98 -23.53
N GLN A 113 -2.46 28.12 -23.58
CA GLN A 113 -1.80 29.29 -23.00
C GLN A 113 -2.29 30.54 -23.75
N PRO A 114 -2.68 31.63 -23.05
CA PRO A 114 -2.99 32.88 -23.73
C PRO A 114 -1.76 33.35 -24.49
N VAL A 115 -1.91 33.55 -25.80
CA VAL A 115 -0.88 34.20 -26.63
C VAL A 115 -0.94 35.68 -26.29
N TYR A 116 -0.04 36.13 -25.41
CA TYR A 116 0.22 37.56 -25.25
C TYR A 116 1.19 37.99 -26.34
N ASP A 117 0.74 38.85 -27.25
CA ASP A 117 1.63 39.52 -28.19
C ASP A 117 2.62 40.38 -27.39
N VAL A 118 3.89 39.98 -27.36
CA VAL A 118 4.95 40.75 -26.71
C VAL A 118 5.17 42.03 -27.51
N PRO A 119 4.92 43.23 -26.93
CA PRO A 119 5.08 44.49 -27.63
C PRO A 119 6.54 44.68 -28.08
N GLU A 120 6.74 45.31 -29.24
CA GLU A 120 8.08 45.46 -29.82
C GLU A 120 9.10 46.14 -28.89
N TRP A 121 8.66 47.07 -28.03
CA TRP A 121 9.55 47.77 -27.11
C TRP A 121 10.21 46.81 -26.12
N GLU A 122 9.51 45.76 -25.71
CA GLU A 122 10.01 44.76 -24.76
C GLU A 122 11.02 43.83 -25.45
N ARG A 123 10.78 43.50 -26.73
CA ARG A 123 11.73 42.81 -27.62
C ARG A 123 13.01 43.62 -27.82
N ARG A 124 12.90 44.93 -28.05
CA ARG A 124 14.05 45.85 -28.19
C ARG A 124 14.87 45.94 -26.89
N ARG A 125 14.21 45.97 -25.73
CA ARG A 125 14.87 46.01 -24.42
C ARG A 125 15.72 44.75 -24.18
N GLN A 126 15.25 43.57 -24.57
CA GLN A 126 16.02 42.32 -24.47
C GLN A 126 17.25 42.29 -25.41
N GLN A 127 17.13 42.81 -26.63
CA GLN A 127 18.29 42.90 -27.55
C GLN A 127 19.39 43.83 -27.03
N GLN A 128 19.03 44.97 -26.42
CA GLN A 128 20.02 45.86 -25.81
C GLN A 128 20.78 45.21 -24.64
N GLN A 129 20.11 44.39 -23.82
CA GLN A 129 20.79 43.63 -22.75
C GLN A 129 21.76 42.57 -23.31
N GLN A 130 21.50 42.03 -24.50
CA GLN A 130 22.36 41.02 -25.11
C GLN A 130 23.65 41.62 -25.68
N GLN A 131 23.60 42.85 -26.23
CA GLN A 131 24.79 43.53 -26.75
C GLN A 131 25.76 43.97 -25.65
N GLN A 132 25.28 44.33 -24.45
CA GLN A 132 26.16 44.69 -23.32
C GLN A 132 27.01 43.51 -22.81
N GLN A 133 26.60 42.25 -23.05
CA GLN A 133 27.35 41.07 -22.60
C GLN A 133 28.45 40.62 -23.58
N GLN A 134 28.43 41.08 -24.84
CA GLN A 134 29.40 40.65 -25.87
C GLN A 134 30.64 41.56 -25.98
N GLY A 135 30.73 42.63 -25.19
CA GLY A 135 31.81 43.64 -25.25
C GLY A 135 32.98 43.46 -24.27
N ARG A 136 33.13 42.34 -23.56
CA ARG A 136 34.31 42.08 -22.69
C ARG A 136 35.26 41.06 -23.32
N PRO A 137 36.51 41.42 -23.71
CA PRO A 137 37.48 40.45 -24.18
C PRO A 137 37.91 39.51 -23.03
N ARG A 138 37.85 38.20 -23.27
CA ARG A 138 38.32 37.15 -22.35
C ARG A 138 39.86 37.05 -22.40
N PRO A 139 40.58 37.00 -21.27
CA PRO A 139 41.99 36.66 -21.28
C PRO A 139 42.19 35.19 -21.65
N GLN A 140 43.06 34.92 -22.63
CA GLN A 140 43.45 33.59 -23.08
C GLN A 140 44.47 32.97 -22.13
N GLY A 141 44.31 31.67 -21.83
CA GLY A 141 45.38 30.85 -21.26
C GLY A 141 44.90 29.63 -20.46
N ARG A 142 44.83 28.45 -21.10
CA ARG A 142 44.84 27.16 -20.41
C ARG A 142 46.17 26.47 -20.71
N VAL A 143 46.98 26.24 -19.68
CA VAL A 143 48.17 25.36 -19.72
C VAL A 143 47.72 23.92 -19.44
N PRO A 144 48.12 22.91 -20.25
CA PRO A 144 47.79 21.50 -19.98
C PRO A 144 48.61 20.95 -18.80
N GLN A 145 47.95 20.30 -17.83
CA GLN A 145 48.61 19.59 -16.73
C GLN A 145 49.12 18.23 -17.20
N GLY A 146 50.42 18.18 -17.52
CA GLY A 146 51.13 16.94 -17.77
C GLY A 146 52.61 17.15 -17.51
N GLN A 147 53.04 16.95 -16.25
CA GLN A 147 54.38 16.56 -15.78
C GLN A 147 54.55 16.96 -14.32
N ARG A 148 54.71 15.98 -13.41
CA ARG A 148 55.88 15.89 -12.51
C ARG A 148 55.81 14.69 -11.56
N ARG A 149 56.64 13.71 -11.91
CA ARG A 149 57.61 12.94 -11.10
C ARG A 149 57.11 12.12 -9.88
N ARG A 150 57.33 10.81 -10.04
CA ARG A 150 57.39 9.76 -9.01
C ARG A 150 58.26 10.17 -7.81
N GLY A 151 57.68 10.14 -6.61
CA GLY A 151 58.39 10.17 -5.33
C GLY A 151 58.25 8.82 -4.62
N ARG A 152 59.39 8.13 -4.45
CA ARG A 152 59.54 6.87 -3.71
C ARG A 152 59.70 7.20 -2.23
N VAL A 153 58.79 6.78 -1.36
CA VAL A 153 58.94 6.92 0.10
C VAL A 153 59.19 5.54 0.71
N ARG A 154 60.33 5.43 1.41
CA ARG A 154 60.82 4.24 2.12
C ARG A 154 60.12 4.10 3.49
N ARG A 155 59.80 2.87 3.87
CA ARG A 155 59.45 2.43 5.24
C ARG A 155 60.60 2.66 6.23
N PRO A 156 60.34 3.03 7.49
CA PRO A 156 61.23 2.74 8.60
C PRO A 156 60.69 1.63 9.53
N GLY A 157 61.56 0.64 9.76
CA GLY A 157 61.95 0.03 11.05
C GLY A 157 60.92 -0.28 12.15
N GLN A 158 60.82 -1.58 12.45
CA GLN A 158 60.47 -2.10 13.78
C GLN A 158 61.40 -1.56 14.86
N GLY A 159 60.84 -1.25 16.03
CA GLY A 159 61.55 -1.01 17.28
C GLY A 159 60.72 -1.51 18.45
N ASN A 160 61.28 -2.46 19.20
CA ASN A 160 60.75 -3.01 20.44
C ASN A 160 60.46 -1.94 21.49
N GLN A 161 59.46 -2.20 22.35
CA GLN A 161 59.49 -1.78 23.74
C GLN A 161 58.60 -2.69 24.60
N SER A 162 59.26 -3.32 25.59
CA SER A 162 58.86 -3.76 26.93
C SER A 162 57.46 -4.31 27.20
#